data_AF-A0A938J9W0-F1
#
_entry.id   AF-A0A938J9W0-F1
#
_cell.length_a   1.000
_cell.length_b   1.000
_cell.length_c   1.000
_cell.angle_alpha   90.00
_cell.angle_beta   90.00
_cell.angle_gamma   90.00
#
_symmetry.space_group_name_H-M   'P 1'
#
loop_
_entity.id
_entity.type
_entity.pdbx_description
1 polymer ?
#
loop_
_entity_poly.entity_id
_entity_poly.type
_entity_poly.pdbx_seq_one_letter_code
_entity_poly.pdbx_strand_id
1 'polypeptide(L)' 'MSLRIPCPTCGERSVLEFRHGGEVPDVPAHLTDPGARDLDRGWMRTNACGLVPERWFHEGGC' A
#
# COMPACT_ATOMS: atom_id res chain seq x y z
N MET A 1 -0.98 7.13 -22.45
CA MET A 1 -0.94 5.72 -22.01
C MET A 1 -1.05 5.71 -20.50
N SER A 2 -1.98 4.94 -19.92
CA SER A 2 -2.10 4.78 -18.47
C SER A 2 -1.24 3.59 -17.99
N LEU A 3 -0.82 3.62 -16.72
CA LEU A 3 -0.19 2.48 -16.06
C LEU A 3 -1.12 1.26 -16.11
N ARG A 4 -0.54 0.07 -16.26
CA ARG A 4 -1.24 -1.22 -16.26
C ARG A 4 -0.83 -2.02 -15.03
N ILE A 5 -1.80 -2.64 -14.35
CA ILE A 5 -1.57 -3.46 -13.17
C ILE A 5 -2.02 -4.90 -13.49
N PRO A 6 -1.17 -5.92 -13.28
CA PRO A 6 -1.54 -7.32 -13.42
C PRO A 6 -2.36 -7.78 -12.21
N CYS A 7 -3.69 -7.69 -12.31
CA CYS A 7 -4.57 -8.28 -11.29
C CYS A 7 -4.39 -9.81 -11.29
N PRO A 8 -4.11 -10.46 -10.13
CA PRO A 8 -3.92 -11.90 -10.06
C PRO A 8 -5.13 -12.72 -10.54
N THR A 9 -6.32 -12.13 -10.47
CA THR A 9 -7.59 -12.78 -10.86
C THR A 9 -8.04 -12.36 -12.26
N CYS A 10 -7.89 -11.08 -12.62
CA CYS A 10 -8.49 -10.50 -13.83
C CYS A 10 -7.48 -10.20 -14.96
N GLY A 11 -6.18 -10.41 -14.72
CA GLY A 11 -5.09 -10.12 -15.65
C GLY A 11 -4.73 -8.62 -15.74
N GLU A 12 -4.11 -8.22 -16.84
CA GLU A 12 -3.66 -6.85 -17.10
C GLU A 12 -4.82 -5.85 -17.23
N ARG A 13 -4.93 -4.90 -16.30
CA ARG A 13 -6.01 -3.90 -16.24
C ARG A 13 -5.47 -2.47 -16.12
N SER A 14 -6.32 -1.49 -16.41
CA SER A 14 -5.94 -0.07 -16.28
C SER A 14 -5.79 0.30 -14.80
N VAL A 15 -4.77 1.08 -14.42
CA VAL A 15 -4.60 1.58 -13.04
C VAL A 15 -5.86 2.30 -12.51
N LEU A 16 -6.67 2.87 -13.41
CA LEU A 16 -7.90 3.57 -13.06
C LEU A 16 -8.98 2.65 -12.46
N GLU A 17 -8.86 1.34 -12.59
CA GLU A 17 -9.74 0.36 -11.96
C GLU A 17 -9.34 0.04 -10.52
N PHE A 18 -8.20 0.55 -10.04
CA PHE A 18 -7.63 0.18 -8.76
C PHE A 18 -7.57 1.36 -7.80
N ARG A 19 -7.81 1.06 -6.53
CA ARG A 19 -7.51 1.93 -5.40
C ARG A 19 -6.10 1.66 -4.91
N HIS A 20 -5.27 2.71 -4.87
CA HIS A 20 -3.96 2.63 -4.24
C HIS A 20 -4.10 2.54 -2.72
N GLY A 21 -3.48 1.53 -2.11
CA GLY A 21 -3.49 1.28 -0.68
C GLY A 21 -2.23 1.76 0.05
N GLY A 22 -1.27 2.36 -0.68
CA GLY A 22 0.04 2.73 -0.16
C GLY A 22 0.89 1.51 0.21
N GLU A 23 1.96 1.76 0.96
CA GLU A 23 2.80 0.71 1.54
C GLU A 23 2.05 -0.11 2.61
N VAL A 24 2.65 -1.25 2.98
CA VAL A 24 2.27 -1.98 4.19
C VAL A 24 2.99 -1.31 5.37
N PRO A 25 2.28 -0.68 6.32
CA PRO A 25 2.96 -0.04 7.45
C PRO A 25 3.69 -1.09 8.30
N ASP A 26 4.95 -0.82 8.62
CA ASP A 26 5.74 -1.61 9.57
C ASP A 26 6.03 -0.77 10.81
N VAL A 27 5.56 -1.23 11.98
CA VAL A 27 5.74 -0.49 13.23
C VAL A 27 7.06 -0.89 13.86
N PRO A 28 8.01 0.05 14.03
CA PRO A 28 9.34 -0.28 14.55
C PRO A 28 9.30 -1.04 15.89
N ALA A 29 10.12 -2.08 16.00
CA ALA A 29 10.18 -2.91 17.21
C ALA A 29 10.66 -2.16 18.48
N HIS A 30 11.36 -1.04 18.31
CA HIS A 30 11.83 -0.22 19.42
C HIS A 30 10.72 0.62 20.07
N LEU A 31 9.57 0.79 19.41
CA LEU A 31 8.39 1.42 20.01
C LEU A 31 7.67 0.41 20.88
N THR A 32 7.72 0.59 22.19
CA THR A 32 7.07 -0.32 23.17
C THR A 32 5.79 0.25 23.76
N ASP A 33 5.64 1.59 23.78
CA ASP A 33 4.43 2.26 24.24
C ASP A 33 3.25 2.01 23.27
N PRO A 34 2.08 1.54 23.73
CA PRO A 34 0.93 1.26 22.87
C PRO A 34 0.44 2.47 22.07
N GLY A 35 0.41 3.66 22.68
CA GLY A 35 -0.05 4.88 22.02
C GLY A 35 0.89 5.30 20.90
N ALA A 36 2.20 5.25 21.15
CA ALA A 36 3.22 5.51 20.13
C ALA A 36 3.13 4.51 18.96
N ARG A 37 2.86 3.22 19.25
CA ARG A 37 2.68 2.20 18.21
C ARG A 37 1.44 2.44 17.36
N ASP A 38 0.33 2.88 17.96
CA ASP A 38 -0.89 3.20 17.22
C ASP A 38 -0.73 4.45 16.33
N LEU A 39 -0.04 5.47 16.85
CA LEU A 39 0.31 6.67 16.08
C LEU A 39 1.22 6.33 14.89
N ASP A 40 2.24 5.50 15.11
CA ASP A 40 3.14 5.07 14.04
C ASP A 40 2.37 4.30 12.95
N ARG A 41 1.60 3.28 13.36
CA ARG A 41 0.78 2.46 12.44
C ARG A 41 -0.17 3.30 11.60
N GLY A 42 -0.89 4.23 12.22
CA GLY A 42 -1.92 5.00 11.53
C GLY A 42 -1.35 6.08 10.60
N TRP A 43 -0.25 6.73 11.00
CA TRP A 43 0.18 7.99 10.38
C TRP A 43 1.59 8.00 9.79
N MET A 44 2.50 7.13 10.23
CA MET A 44 3.88 7.12 9.73
C MET A 44 4.02 6.22 8.51
N ARG A 45 4.80 6.68 7.52
CA ARG A 45 5.09 5.95 6.29
C ARG A 45 6.57 6.10 5.94
N THR A 46 7.17 5.07 5.35
CA THR A 46 8.58 5.01 4.96
C THR A 46 8.89 6.00 3.84
N ASN A 47 7.98 6.11 2.86
CA ASN A 47 8.11 7.04 1.72
C ASN A 47 9.48 6.92 1.02
N ALA A 48 9.93 5.69 0.77
CA ALA A 48 11.23 5.44 0.18
C ALA A 48 11.30 5.99 -1.26
N CYS A 49 12.42 6.61 -1.61
CA CYS A 49 12.72 6.98 -2.99
C CYS A 49 13.26 5.74 -3.73
N GLY A 50 12.41 5.10 -4.54
CA GLY A 50 12.80 3.91 -5.31
C GLY A 50 11.71 2.85 -5.33
N LEU A 51 12.13 1.58 -5.34
CA LEU A 51 11.21 0.45 -5.29
C LEU A 51 10.56 0.36 -3.91
N VAL A 52 9.24 0.26 -3.89
CA VAL A 52 8.43 0.19 -2.67
C VAL A 52 7.49 -1.02 -2.76
N PRO A 53 7.40 -1.85 -1.71
CA PRO A 53 6.33 -2.83 -1.59
C PRO A 53 5.02 -2.10 -1.25
N GLU A 54 4.06 -2.17 -2.16
CA GLU A 54 2.78 -1.46 -2.05
C GLU A 54 1.58 -2.38 -2.21
N ARG A 55 0.40 -1.84 -1.88
CA ARG A 55 -0.88 -2.53 -1.97
C ARG A 55 -1.80 -1.84 -2.97
N TRP A 56 -2.56 -2.67 -3.68
CA TRP A 56 -3.59 -2.26 -4.63
C TRP A 56 -4.85 -3.09 -4.42
N PHE A 57 -6.01 -2.46 -4.54
CA PHE A 57 -7.30 -3.12 -4.49
C PHE A 57 -8.06 -2.89 -5.81
N HIS A 58 -8.54 -3.95 -6.45
CA HIS A 58 -9.21 -3.87 -7.76
C HIS A 58 -10.69 -3.48 -7.59
N GLU A 59 -10.93 -2.23 -7.16
CA GLU A 59 -12.26 -1.70 -6.86
C GLU A 59 -13.24 -1.75 -8.05
N GLY A 60 -12.74 -1.68 -9.28
CA GLY A 60 -13.54 -1.85 -10.50
C GLY A 60 -13.79 -3.30 -10.92
N GLY A 61 -13.34 -4.28 -10.13
CA GLY A 61 -13.35 -5.71 -10.46
C GLY A 61 -13.54 -6.62 -9.24
N CYS A 62 -12.52 -7.42 -8.92
CA CYS A 62 -12.53 -8.41 -7.83
C CYS A 62 -12.02 -7.85 -6.49
#